data_AF-A0A6P0ISD5-F1
#
_entry.id   AF-A0A6P0ISD5-F1
#
_cell.length_a   1.000
_cell.length_b   1.000
_cell.length_c   1.000
_cell.angle_alpha   90.00
_cell.angle_beta   90.00
_cell.angle_gamma   90.00
#
_symmetry.space_group_name_H-M   'P 1'
#
loop_
_entity.id
_entity.type
_entity.pdbx_description
1 polymer ?
#
loop_
_entity_poly.entity_id
_entity_poly.type
_entity_poly.pdbx_seq_one_letter_code
_entity_poly.pdbx_strand_id
1 'polypeptide(L)'
;PVDIQDDGKPRGLHFFSINANIRRQFEFLQETWCNNPRFNSLYDNKDPIIGDNDGSGHMTIQRSLIRKRINNLPRFVTVKGGGYFFMPSITAMQFMVNCG
;
A
#
# COMPACT_ATOMS: atom_id res chain seq x y z
N PRO A 1 20.39 -1.90 20.89
CA PRO A 1 19.29 -1.34 21.71
C PRO A 1 18.18 -0.80 20.80
N VAL A 2 16.93 -1.21 20.98
CA VAL A 2 15.89 -0.39 21.60
C VAL A 2 14.70 -1.32 21.85
N ASP A 3 14.42 -1.59 23.12
CA ASP A 3 13.14 -2.12 23.57
C ASP A 3 12.12 -0.99 23.39
N ILE A 4 11.63 -0.80 22.16
CA ILE A 4 10.60 0.19 21.85
C ILE A 4 9.29 -0.43 22.34
N GLN A 5 8.90 -0.06 23.55
CA GLN A 5 7.60 -0.44 24.09
C GLN A 5 6.51 0.27 23.28
N ASP A 6 5.53 -0.49 22.78
CA ASP A 6 4.38 0.08 22.10
C ASP A 6 3.60 0.97 23.08
N ASP A 7 3.40 2.25 22.70
CA ASP A 7 2.66 3.21 23.53
C ASP A 7 1.15 3.04 23.40
N GLY A 8 0.69 2.09 22.57
CA GLY A 8 -0.71 1.76 22.35
C GLY A 8 -1.50 2.85 21.64
N LYS A 9 -0.84 3.91 21.14
CA LYS A 9 -1.52 5.04 20.50
C LYS A 9 -1.71 4.76 19.01
N PRO A 10 -2.90 5.01 18.45
CA PRO A 10 -3.14 4.81 17.03
C PRO A 10 -2.30 5.81 16.21
N ARG A 11 -1.57 5.29 15.23
CA ARG A 11 -0.78 6.08 14.26
C ARG A 11 -0.82 5.40 12.90
N GLY A 12 -0.62 6.19 11.85
CA GLY A 12 -0.63 5.68 10.48
C GLY A 12 -0.39 6.78 9.46
N LEU A 13 -0.76 6.47 8.21
CA LEU A 13 -0.59 7.35 7.07
C LEU A 13 -1.97 7.70 6.49
N HIS A 14 -2.25 8.99 6.34
CA HIS A 14 -3.34 9.46 5.48
C HIS A 14 -2.80 9.47 4.04
N PHE A 15 -3.08 8.40 3.31
CA PHE A 15 -2.55 8.21 1.97
C PHE A 15 -3.39 8.96 0.94
N PHE A 16 -2.74 9.80 0.13
CA PHE A 16 -3.33 10.48 -1.00
C PHE A 16 -2.48 10.21 -2.25
N SER A 17 -3.13 9.89 -3.37
CA SER A 17 -2.45 9.76 -4.66
C SER A 17 -3.28 10.41 -5.76
N ILE A 18 -2.61 11.14 -6.66
CA ILE A 18 -3.24 11.78 -7.80
C ILE A 18 -2.96 10.91 -9.02
N ASN A 19 -4.02 10.47 -9.68
CA ASN A 19 -3.96 9.56 -10.82
C ASN A 19 -4.88 10.09 -11.92
N ALA A 20 -4.40 10.04 -13.16
CA ALA A 20 -5.26 10.27 -14.33
C ALA A 20 -6.13 9.04 -14.62
N ASN A 21 -5.66 7.84 -14.23
CA ASN A 21 -6.41 6.60 -14.37
C ASN A 21 -6.18 5.70 -13.14
N ILE A 22 -7.14 5.70 -12.23
CA ILE A 22 -7.07 4.98 -10.95
C ILE A 22 -6.81 3.48 -11.16
N ARG A 23 -7.49 2.88 -12.15
CA ARG A 23 -7.38 1.45 -12.46
C ARG A 23 -5.98 1.05 -12.91
N ARG A 24 -5.36 1.87 -13.76
CA ARG A 24 -4.03 1.59 -14.33
C ARG A 24 -2.88 2.02 -13.43
N GLN A 25 -3.14 2.82 -12.40
CA GLN A 25 -2.12 3.37 -11.54
C GLN A 25 -2.29 2.81 -10.12
N PHE A 26 -3.15 3.40 -9.29
CA PHE A 26 -3.30 2.98 -7.89
C PHE A 26 -3.74 1.51 -7.74
N GLU A 27 -4.82 1.10 -8.40
CA GLU A 27 -5.31 -0.29 -8.29
C GLU A 27 -4.30 -1.28 -8.86
N PHE A 28 -3.68 -0.95 -9.98
CA PHE A 28 -2.65 -1.78 -10.59
C PHE A 28 -1.45 -2.01 -9.67
N LEU A 29 -0.95 -0.95 -9.01
CA LEU A 29 0.14 -1.09 -8.05
C LEU A 29 -0.25 -2.01 -6.89
N GLN A 30 -1.41 -1.77 -6.28
CA GLN A 30 -1.87 -2.57 -5.13
C GLN A 30 -2.11 -4.04 -5.52
N GLU A 31 -2.85 -4.29 -6.59
CA GLU A 31 -3.22 -5.65 -7.01
C GLU A 31 -2.04 -6.40 -7.64
N THR A 32 -1.38 -5.79 -8.62
CA THR A 32 -0.40 -6.48 -9.46
C THR A 32 0.99 -6.49 -8.86
N TRP A 33 1.38 -5.48 -8.08
CA TRP A 33 2.74 -5.40 -7.52
C TRP A 33 2.76 -5.80 -6.05
N CYS A 34 1.88 -5.22 -5.23
CA CYS A 34 1.92 -5.44 -3.79
C CYS A 34 1.25 -6.76 -3.37
N ASN A 35 0.09 -7.07 -3.92
CA ASN A 35 -0.71 -8.23 -3.52
C ASN A 35 -0.45 -9.49 -4.32
N ASN A 36 0.21 -9.38 -5.48
CA ASN A 36 0.55 -10.53 -6.31
C ASN A 36 1.85 -11.20 -5.84
N PRO A 37 1.78 -12.40 -5.26
CA PRO A 37 2.96 -13.09 -4.73
C PRO A 37 3.93 -13.57 -5.82
N ARG A 38 3.54 -13.51 -7.10
CA ARG A 38 4.34 -13.93 -8.26
C ARG A 38 4.87 -12.76 -9.08
N PHE A 39 4.68 -11.52 -8.61
CA PHE A 39 5.12 -10.34 -9.31
C PHE A 39 6.65 -10.38 -9.56
N ASN A 40 7.09 -9.95 -10.75
CA ASN A 40 8.51 -9.85 -11.12
C ASN A 40 9.34 -11.13 -10.84
N SER A 41 8.76 -12.31 -11.15
CA SER A 41 9.39 -13.62 -10.90
C SER A 41 9.68 -13.93 -9.43
N LEU A 42 9.03 -13.23 -8.50
CA LEU A 42 9.05 -13.61 -7.10
C LEU A 42 8.32 -14.94 -6.91
N TYR A 43 8.78 -15.71 -5.92
CA TYR A 43 8.16 -16.96 -5.53
C TYR A 43 7.43 -16.76 -4.21
N ASP A 44 6.11 -16.67 -4.30
CA ASP A 44 5.20 -16.59 -3.16
C ASP A 44 5.33 -15.30 -2.30
N ASN A 45 5.97 -14.24 -2.81
CA ASN A 45 6.38 -13.08 -2.01
C ASN A 45 5.54 -11.84 -2.31
N LYS A 46 4.53 -11.55 -1.47
CA LYS A 46 3.80 -10.26 -1.49
C LYS A 46 4.65 -9.15 -0.89
N ASP A 47 4.29 -7.89 -1.15
CA ASP A 47 4.90 -6.76 -0.45
C ASP A 47 4.71 -6.91 1.07
N PRO A 48 5.78 -6.89 1.87
CA PRO A 48 5.72 -7.20 3.30
C PRO A 48 5.12 -6.08 4.15
N ILE A 49 4.95 -4.86 3.62
CA ILE A 49 4.48 -3.69 4.37
C ILE A 49 3.02 -3.38 4.04
N ILE A 50 2.72 -3.19 2.75
CA ILE A 50 1.42 -2.71 2.26
C ILE A 50 0.60 -3.77 1.53
N GLY A 51 1.19 -4.94 1.28
CA GLY A 51 0.45 -6.09 0.76
C GLY A 51 -0.63 -6.55 1.74
N ASP A 52 -1.69 -7.13 1.20
CA ASP A 52 -2.78 -7.75 1.96
C ASP A 52 -2.32 -9.08 2.58
N ASN A 53 -1.49 -8.94 3.62
CA ASN A 53 -0.91 -10.03 4.40
C ASN A 53 -1.82 -10.36 5.58
N ASP A 54 -1.99 -11.62 5.90
CA ASP A 54 -2.85 -12.13 6.99
C ASP A 54 -2.04 -12.55 8.24
N GLY A 55 -0.75 -12.20 8.29
CA GLY A 55 0.17 -12.65 9.34
C GLY A 55 0.94 -13.93 9.01
N SER A 56 0.60 -14.61 7.90
CA SER A 56 1.33 -15.80 7.41
C SER A 56 2.38 -15.47 6.32
N GLY A 57 2.48 -14.19 5.94
CA GLY A 57 3.36 -13.71 4.89
C GLY A 57 4.84 -13.94 5.18
N HIS A 58 5.66 -13.89 4.12
CA HIS A 58 7.12 -14.01 4.24
C HIS A 58 7.83 -13.01 3.34
N MET A 59 9.03 -12.59 3.73
CA MET A 59 9.90 -11.69 2.96
C MET A 59 11.21 -12.38 2.66
N THR A 60 11.66 -12.31 1.41
CA THR A 60 12.96 -12.84 1.00
C THR A 60 13.96 -11.70 0.83
N ILE A 61 14.94 -11.64 1.73
CA ILE A 61 16.07 -10.71 1.63
C ILE A 61 17.15 -11.37 0.79
N GLN A 62 17.50 -10.74 -0.33
CA GLN A 62 18.57 -11.21 -1.21
C GLN A 62 19.92 -11.05 -0.50
N ARG A 63 20.74 -12.10 -0.52
CA ARG A 63 22.09 -12.12 0.03
C ARG A 63 22.95 -13.04 -0.85
N SER A 64 24.25 -12.75 -0.93
CA SER A 64 25.21 -13.66 -1.57
C SER A 64 25.23 -15.02 -0.85
N LEU A 65 25.37 -16.10 -1.62
CA LEU A 65 25.37 -17.52 -1.21
C LEU A 65 24.00 -18.11 -0.84
N ILE A 66 23.29 -17.57 0.15
CA ILE A 66 21.99 -18.13 0.61
C ILE A 66 21.01 -16.99 0.91
N ARG A 67 19.83 -17.06 0.30
CA ARG A 67 18.72 -16.10 0.54
C ARG A 67 18.23 -16.23 1.98
N LYS A 68 17.96 -15.10 2.65
CA LYS A 68 17.35 -15.08 3.98
C LYS A 68 15.84 -14.92 3.85
N ARG A 69 15.07 -15.90 4.31
CA ARG A 69 13.60 -15.83 4.36
C ARG A 69 13.16 -15.51 5.79
N ILE A 70 12.34 -14.48 5.93
CA ILE A 70 11.65 -14.12 7.17
C ILE A 70 10.21 -14.57 7.01
N ASN A 71 9.74 -15.46 7.90
CA ASN A 71 8.39 -16.01 7.85
C ASN A 71 7.50 -15.37 8.92
N ASN A 72 6.19 -15.60 8.81
CA ASN A 72 5.19 -15.15 9.78
C ASN A 72 5.24 -13.64 10.03
N LEU A 73 5.42 -12.86 8.95
CA LEU A 73 5.41 -11.41 9.04
C LEU A 73 3.99 -10.94 9.40
N PRO A 74 3.85 -10.16 10.49
CA PRO A 74 2.57 -9.59 10.84
C PRO A 74 2.13 -8.56 9.79
N ARG A 75 0.84 -8.26 9.78
CA ARG A 75 0.33 -7.12 9.02
C ARG A 75 0.76 -5.82 9.69
N PHE A 76 1.60 -5.03 9.02
CA PHE A 76 2.04 -3.72 9.54
C PHE A 76 1.04 -2.60 9.23
N VAL A 77 0.33 -2.69 8.10
CA VAL A 77 -0.61 -1.65 7.64
C VAL A 77 -2.01 -2.25 7.55
N THR A 78 -2.98 -1.61 8.21
CA THR A 78 -4.40 -1.95 8.11
C THR A 78 -5.19 -0.77 7.58
N VAL A 79 -5.81 -0.94 6.42
CA VAL A 79 -6.71 0.07 5.84
C VAL A 79 -7.93 0.24 6.75
N LYS A 80 -8.18 1.48 7.20
CA LYS A 80 -9.35 1.82 8.01
C LYS A 80 -10.52 2.35 7.17
N GLY A 81 -10.24 2.80 5.96
CA GLY A 81 -11.21 3.36 5.03
C GLY A 81 -10.50 4.12 3.90
N GLY A 82 -11.27 4.58 2.93
CA GLY A 82 -10.78 5.35 1.79
C GLY A 82 -11.89 5.69 0.82
N GLY A 83 -11.58 6.51 -0.19
CA GLY A 83 -12.51 6.89 -1.24
C GLY A 83 -11.78 7.38 -2.48
N TYR A 84 -12.45 7.27 -3.63
CA TYR A 84 -11.99 7.84 -4.88
C TYR A 84 -12.70 9.17 -5.13
N PHE A 85 -11.91 10.21 -5.37
CA PHE A 85 -12.42 11.57 -5.56
C PHE A 85 -11.92 12.13 -6.88
N PHE A 86 -12.76 12.97 -7.49
CA PHE A 86 -12.36 13.77 -8.63
C PHE A 86 -11.98 15.17 -8.16
N MET A 87 -10.84 15.68 -8.62
CA MET A 87 -10.36 17.03 -8.34
C MET A 87 -10.57 17.89 -9.59
N PRO A 88 -11.69 18.63 -9.70
CA PRO A 88 -11.93 19.51 -10.84
C PRO A 88 -10.92 20.66 -10.89
N SER A 89 -10.76 21.27 -12.07
CA SER A 89 -10.01 22.52 -12.20
C SER A 89 -10.70 23.66 -11.44
N ILE A 90 -9.93 24.70 -11.11
CA ILE A 90 -10.48 25.91 -10.48
C ILE A 90 -11.57 26.53 -11.36
N THR A 91 -11.38 26.55 -12.68
CA THR A 91 -12.38 27.06 -13.63
C THR A 91 -13.68 26.25 -13.60
N ALA A 92 -13.61 24.92 -13.50
CA ALA A 92 -14.79 24.07 -13.38
C ALA A 92 -15.50 24.29 -12.04
N MET A 93 -14.77 24.47 -10.94
CA MET A 93 -15.37 24.81 -9.65
C MET A 93 -16.10 26.17 -9.69
N GLN A 94 -15.48 27.19 -10.27
CA GLN A 94 -16.10 28.52 -10.43
C GLN A 94 -17.37 28.45 -11.28
N PHE A 95 -17.35 27.67 -12.36
CA PHE A 95 -18.53 27.42 -13.17
C PHE A 95 -19.65 26.75 -12.36
N MET A 96 -19.34 25.71 -11.60
CA MET A 96 -20.34 24.99 -10.77
C MET A 96 -20.99 25.88 -9.71
N VAL A 97 -20.25 26.83 -9.13
CA VAL A 97 -20.78 27.76 -8.12
C VAL A 97 -21.62 28.87 -8.75
N ASN A 98 -21.22 29.39 -9.91
CA ASN A 98 -21.86 30.55 -10.55
C ASN A 98 -23.02 30.19 -11.50
N CYS A 99 -23.10 28.93 -11.95
CA CYS A 99 -24.20 28.44 -12.79
C CYS A 99 -25.26 27.67 -12.00
N GLY A 100 -25.14 27.66 -10.67
CA GLY A 100 -26.19 27.24 -9.74
C GLY A 100 -27.20 28.35 -9.46
#